data_AF-A0A7V1RJI3-F1
#
_entry.id   AF-A0A7V1RJI3-F1
#
_cell.length_a   1.000
_cell.length_b   1.000
_cell.length_c   1.000
_cell.angle_alpha   90.00
_cell.angle_beta   90.00
_cell.angle_gamma   90.00
#
_symmetry.space_group_name_H-M   'P 1'
#
loop_
_entity.id
_entity.type
_entity.pdbx_description
1 polymer ?
#
loop_
_entity_poly.entity_id
_entity_poly.type
_entity_poly.pdbx_seq_one_letter_code
_entity_poly.pdbx_strand_id
1 'polypeptide(L)'
;MGAKRSFLDEVREVARGWNWGRRPVVPRSAVDTTPPPPRFEFPTDWARTPLGRAARTAILLGIMRPIVWNETAPEVYGLEHLEGLKG
;
A
#
# COMPACT_ATOMS: atom_id res chain seq x y z
N MET A 1 -11.10 -9.83 43.94
CA MET A 1 -11.07 -8.50 43.29
C MET A 1 -10.17 -8.61 42.07
N GLY A 2 -10.74 -8.66 40.86
CA GLY A 2 -9.95 -8.77 39.62
C GLY A 2 -9.20 -7.45 39.37
N ALA A 3 -7.89 -7.53 39.15
CA ALA A 3 -7.09 -6.37 38.77
C ALA A 3 -7.68 -5.73 37.50
N LYS A 4 -7.86 -4.41 37.50
CA LYS A 4 -8.28 -3.66 36.32
C LYS A 4 -7.21 -3.85 35.25
N ARG A 5 -7.56 -4.49 34.13
CA ARG A 5 -6.66 -4.58 32.97
C ARG A 5 -6.36 -3.17 32.48
N SER A 6 -5.14 -2.93 32.05
CA SER A 6 -4.79 -1.66 31.42
C SER A 6 -5.56 -1.54 30.12
N PHE A 7 -6.05 -0.35 29.79
CA PHE A 7 -6.69 -0.06 28.50
C PHE A 7 -5.83 -0.51 27.31
N LEU A 8 -4.51 -0.42 27.43
CA LEU A 8 -3.57 -0.90 26.41
C LEU A 8 -3.63 -2.42 26.22
N ASP A 9 -3.86 -3.18 27.29
CA ASP A 9 -3.99 -4.64 27.22
C ASP A 9 -5.28 -5.04 26.52
N GLU A 10 -6.38 -4.30 26.77
CA GLU A 10 -7.66 -4.49 26.09
C GLU A 10 -7.55 -4.17 24.59
N VAL A 11 -6.91 -3.06 24.23
CA VAL A 11 -6.65 -2.71 22.82
C VAL A 11 -5.78 -3.77 22.15
N ARG A 12 -4.76 -4.31 22.84
CA ARG A 12 -3.89 -5.37 22.31
C ARG A 12 -4.62 -6.72 22.18
N GLU A 13 -5.60 -6.99 23.04
CA GLU A 13 -6.47 -8.17 22.96
C GLU A 13 -7.41 -8.05 21.75
N VAL A 14 -8.07 -6.91 21.57
CA VAL A 14 -8.91 -6.63 20.40
C VAL A 14 -8.09 -6.68 19.11
N ALA A 15 -6.92 -6.04 19.08
CA ALA A 15 -6.08 -6.01 17.89
C ALA A 15 -5.64 -7.39 17.41
N ARG A 16 -5.54 -8.39 18.31
CA ARG A 16 -5.20 -9.78 17.98
C ARG A 16 -6.35 -10.57 17.36
N GLY A 17 -7.59 -10.29 17.76
CA GLY A 17 -8.78 -11.00 17.27
C GLY A 17 -9.54 -10.26 16.17
N TRP A 18 -9.33 -8.95 16.05
CA TRP A 18 -10.05 -8.11 15.12
C TRP A 18 -9.45 -8.20 13.73
N ASN A 19 -10.30 -8.49 12.74
CA ASN A 19 -9.89 -8.41 11.35
C ASN A 19 -9.97 -6.95 10.88
N TRP A 20 -8.84 -6.25 10.96
CA TRP A 20 -8.69 -4.89 10.47
C TRP A 20 -8.84 -4.77 8.94
N GLY A 21 -8.76 -5.90 8.22
CA GLY A 21 -9.03 -5.96 6.80
C GLY A 21 -10.54 -6.01 6.50
N ARG A 22 -10.96 -5.35 5.42
CA ARG A 22 -12.36 -5.44 4.91
C ARG A 22 -12.71 -6.79 4.26
N ARG A 23 -11.84 -7.79 4.36
CA ARG A 23 -12.05 -9.10 3.71
C ARG A 23 -12.78 -10.04 4.66
N PRO A 24 -13.87 -10.72 4.23
CA PRO A 24 -14.48 -11.78 5.00
C PRO A 24 -13.43 -12.85 5.35
N VAL A 25 -13.29 -13.18 6.64
CA VAL A 25 -12.42 -14.29 7.08
C VAL A 25 -13.21 -15.57 6.95
N VAL A 26 -12.63 -16.57 6.29
CA VAL A 26 -13.20 -17.91 6.24
C VAL A 26 -13.12 -18.52 7.64
N PRO A 27 -14.24 -19.03 8.21
CA PRO A 27 -14.19 -19.76 9.48
C PRO A 27 -13.20 -20.92 9.39
N ARG A 28 -12.46 -21.22 10.48
CA ARG A 28 -11.44 -22.30 10.47
C ARG A 28 -11.97 -23.65 9.99
N SER A 29 -13.21 -23.97 10.30
CA SER A 29 -13.88 -25.22 9.90
C SER A 29 -14.18 -25.32 8.40
N ALA A 30 -14.18 -24.19 7.68
CA ALA A 30 -14.52 -24.12 6.26
C ALA A 30 -13.29 -23.83 5.38
N VAL A 31 -12.07 -23.82 5.94
CA VAL A 31 -10.85 -23.49 5.19
C VAL A 31 -10.61 -24.47 4.04
N ASP A 32 -10.82 -25.76 4.27
CA ASP A 32 -10.56 -26.81 3.26
C ASP A 32 -11.66 -26.90 2.19
N THR A 33 -12.85 -26.37 2.48
CA THR A 33 -14.01 -26.42 1.57
C THR A 33 -14.25 -25.11 0.84
N THR A 34 -13.66 -24.00 1.29
CA THR A 34 -13.89 -22.67 0.70
C THR A 34 -12.92 -22.44 -0.45
N PRO A 35 -13.41 -22.14 -1.67
CA PRO A 35 -12.54 -21.79 -2.78
C PRO A 35 -11.66 -20.58 -2.44
N PRO A 36 -10.42 -20.51 -2.94
CA PRO A 36 -9.57 -19.34 -2.72
C PRO A 36 -10.27 -18.09 -3.27
N PRO A 37 -10.15 -16.93 -2.58
CA PRO A 37 -10.78 -15.71 -3.05
C PRO A 37 -10.30 -15.38 -4.46
N PRO A 38 -11.20 -14.93 -5.36
CA PRO A 38 -10.80 -14.56 -6.71
C PRO A 38 -9.75 -13.47 -6.61
N ARG A 39 -8.59 -13.70 -7.24
CA ARG A 39 -7.59 -12.67 -7.36
C ARG A 39 -8.17 -11.62 -8.29
N PHE A 40 -8.47 -10.44 -7.75
CA PHE A 40 -8.80 -9.29 -8.57
C PHE A 40 -7.49 -8.77 -9.19
N GLU A 41 -7.01 -9.50 -10.19
CA GLU A 41 -5.87 -9.10 -11.01
C GLU A 41 -6.41 -8.13 -12.05
N PHE A 42 -6.23 -6.83 -11.80
CA PHE A 42 -6.33 -5.87 -12.89
C PHE A 42 -5.31 -6.29 -13.95
N PRO A 43 -5.69 -6.37 -15.24
CA PRO A 43 -4.80 -6.84 -16.31
C PRO A 43 -3.71 -5.80 -16.62
N THR A 44 -2.86 -5.55 -15.64
CA THR A 44 -1.82 -4.52 -15.59
C THR A 44 -0.43 -5.13 -15.41
N ASP A 45 -0.32 -6.46 -15.49
CA ASP A 45 0.99 -7.13 -15.39
C ASP A 45 1.94 -6.69 -16.49
N TRP A 46 1.41 -6.32 -17.66
CA TRP A 46 2.18 -5.70 -18.75
C TRP A 46 2.91 -4.42 -18.30
N ALA A 47 2.35 -3.65 -17.36
CA ALA A 47 2.96 -2.41 -16.87
C ALA A 47 4.19 -2.66 -15.98
N ARG A 48 4.33 -3.89 -15.43
CA ARG A 48 5.49 -4.29 -14.61
C ARG A 48 6.64 -4.84 -15.45
N THR A 49 6.44 -5.06 -16.74
CA THR A 49 7.53 -5.47 -17.65
C THR A 49 8.58 -4.35 -17.75
N PRO A 50 9.84 -4.67 -18.13
CA PRO A 50 10.87 -3.65 -18.35
C PRO A 50 10.41 -2.54 -19.31
N LEU A 51 9.71 -2.90 -20.39
CA LEU A 51 9.17 -1.96 -21.36
C LEU A 51 8.05 -1.10 -20.75
N GLY A 52 7.13 -1.71 -20.00
CA GLY A 52 6.06 -0.97 -19.31
C GLY A 52 6.61 0.05 -18.32
N ARG A 53 7.65 -0.31 -17.56
CA ARG A 53 8.34 0.62 -16.64
C ARG A 53 9.05 1.74 -17.39
N ALA A 54 9.72 1.44 -18.51
CA ALA A 54 10.39 2.44 -19.34
C ALA A 54 9.38 3.43 -19.94
N ALA A 55 8.27 2.93 -20.50
CA ALA A 55 7.20 3.77 -21.05
C ALA A 55 6.60 4.68 -19.99
N ARG A 56 6.29 4.15 -18.80
CA ARG A 56 5.81 4.96 -17.66
C ARG A 56 6.80 6.06 -17.31
N THR A 57 8.09 5.75 -17.23
CA THR A 57 9.14 6.72 -16.89
C THR A 57 9.23 7.82 -17.94
N ALA A 58 9.20 7.46 -19.22
CA ALA A 58 9.21 8.42 -20.33
C ALA A 58 8.00 9.34 -20.28
N ILE A 59 6.80 8.82 -20.04
CA ILE A 59 5.57 9.63 -19.91
C ILE A 59 5.67 10.56 -18.69
N LEU A 60 6.05 10.04 -17.52
CA LEU A 60 6.10 10.83 -16.30
C LEU A 60 7.15 11.95 -16.36
N LEU A 61 8.35 11.65 -16.85
CA LEU A 61 9.45 12.62 -16.87
C LEU A 61 9.43 13.51 -18.11
N GLY A 62 9.03 12.97 -19.27
CA GLY A 62 9.07 13.68 -20.55
C GLY A 62 7.80 14.47 -20.86
N ILE A 63 6.65 14.08 -20.31
CA ILE A 63 5.37 14.73 -20.61
C ILE A 63 4.78 15.35 -19.35
N MET A 64 4.58 14.56 -18.30
CA MET A 64 3.86 15.03 -17.11
C MET A 64 4.64 16.07 -16.33
N ARG A 65 5.94 15.84 -16.08
CA ARG A 65 6.77 16.79 -15.33
C ARG A 65 6.78 18.19 -15.96
N PRO A 66 7.00 18.37 -17.28
CA PRO A 66 6.89 19.68 -17.91
C PRO A 66 5.53 20.34 -17.71
N ILE A 67 4.44 19.60 -17.93
CA ILE A 67 3.07 20.13 -17.76
C ILE A 67 2.87 20.60 -16.31
N VAL A 68 3.22 19.76 -15.34
CA VAL A 68 3.06 20.11 -13.92
C VAL A 68 3.87 21.36 -13.56
N TRP A 69 5.12 21.45 -14.01
CA TRP A 69 5.97 22.61 -13.70
C TRP A 69 5.59 23.88 -14.46
N ASN A 70 4.85 23.76 -15.58
CA ASN A 70 4.31 24.92 -16.29
C ASN A 70 3.03 25.45 -15.63
N GLU A 71 2.13 24.54 -15.23
CA GLU A 71 0.81 24.90 -14.68
C GLU A 71 0.83 25.16 -13.17
N THR A 72 1.87 24.69 -12.47
CA THR A 72 2.00 24.81 -11.02
C THR A 72 3.39 25.27 -10.64
N ALA A 73 3.54 25.83 -9.44
CA ALA A 73 4.84 26.12 -8.82
C ALA A 73 5.10 25.08 -7.71
N PRO A 74 5.51 23.85 -8.05
CA PRO A 74 5.66 22.79 -7.07
C PRO A 74 6.87 23.07 -6.16
N GLU A 75 6.60 23.18 -4.86
CA GLU A 75 7.65 23.23 -3.83
C GLU A 75 8.01 21.81 -3.38
N VAL A 76 9.31 21.52 -3.29
CA VAL A 76 9.82 20.22 -2.85
C VAL A 76 10.45 20.39 -1.48
N TYR A 77 9.80 19.86 -0.45
CA TYR A 77 10.30 19.84 0.93
C TYR A 77 11.04 18.53 1.22
N GLY A 78 12.04 18.56 2.10
CA GLY A 78 12.74 17.36 2.55
C GLY A 78 13.96 16.97 1.71
N LEU A 79 14.34 17.77 0.70
CA LEU A 79 15.54 17.55 -0.12
C LEU A 79 16.81 17.55 0.72
N GLU A 80 16.84 18.41 1.75
CA GLU A 80 17.93 18.54 2.72
C GLU A 80 18.18 17.24 3.51
N HIS A 81 17.18 16.37 3.63
CA HIS A 81 17.33 15.08 4.31
C HIS A 81 17.89 13.99 3.38
N LEU A 82 18.01 14.25 2.08
CA LEU A 82 18.40 13.28 1.06
C LEU A 82 19.84 13.46 0.54
N GLU A 83 20.53 14.55 0.90
CA GLU A 83 21.89 14.86 0.42
C GLU A 83 22.94 13.79 0.75
N GLY A 84 22.70 12.96 1.76
CA GLY A 84 23.60 11.87 2.16
C GLY A 84 23.31 10.50 1.52
N LEU A 85 22.22 10.36 0.76
CA LEU A 85 21.83 9.08 0.16
C LEU A 85 22.39 8.98 -1.26
N LYS A 86 23.32 8.03 -1.47
CA LYS A 86 23.75 7.64 -2.81
C LYS A 86 22.69 6.74 -3.44
N GLY A 87 22.18 7.17 -4.58
CA GLY A 87 21.25 6.40 -5.44
C GLY A 87 21.93 5.31 -6.25
#